data_AF-A0A2S6NLK3-F1
#
_entry.id   AF-A0A2S6NLK3-F1
#
_cell.length_a   1.000
_cell.length_b   1.000
_cell.length_c   1.000
_cell.angle_alpha   90.00
_cell.angle_beta   90.00
_cell.angle_gamma   90.00
#
_symmetry.space_group_name_H-M   'P 1'
#
loop_
_entity.id
_entity.type
_entity.pdbx_description
1 polymer ?
#
loop_
_entity_poly.entity_id
_entity_poly.type
_entity_poly.pdbx_seq_one_letter_code
_entity_poly.pdbx_strand_id
1 'polypeptide(L)' 'MSEDGKLRPATAEEIADSIAFALRYEGRKRVAHADEMMARITADRLVRHLRRSGFVVLRQPDAPAPTDKPGVED' A
#
# COMPACT_ATOMS: atom_id res chain seq x y z
N MET A 1 -23.52 -11.91 -3.95
CA MET A 1 -22.72 -11.67 -2.74
C MET A 1 -21.29 -11.68 -3.20
N SER A 2 -20.74 -10.51 -3.48
CA SER A 2 -19.41 -10.39 -4.06
C SER A 2 -18.39 -10.93 -3.06
N GLU A 3 -17.40 -11.67 -3.54
CA GLU A 3 -16.31 -12.17 -2.72
C GLU A 3 -15.48 -10.98 -2.24
N ASP A 4 -15.92 -10.35 -1.15
CA ASP A 4 -15.11 -9.62 -0.20
C ASP A 4 -14.07 -10.60 0.36
N GLY A 5 -13.09 -10.96 -0.47
CA GLY A 5 -11.89 -11.64 -0.02
C GLY A 5 -11.41 -10.85 1.19
N LYS A 6 -11.42 -11.51 2.36
CA LYS A 6 -11.43 -10.90 3.69
C LYS A 6 -10.59 -9.62 3.77
N LEU A 7 -11.25 -8.47 3.76
CA LEU A 7 -10.63 -7.20 4.14
C LEU A 7 -10.06 -7.36 5.55
N ARG A 8 -8.80 -6.96 5.73
CA ARG A 8 -8.15 -6.97 7.05
C ARG A 8 -7.67 -5.58 7.44
N PRO A 9 -7.56 -5.27 8.73
CA PRO A 9 -6.83 -4.08 9.16
C PRO A 9 -5.40 -4.07 8.61
N ALA A 10 -4.99 -2.95 8.03
CA ALA A 10 -3.60 -2.71 7.65
C ALA A 10 -2.76 -2.39 8.90
N THR A 11 -1.51 -2.85 8.93
CA THR A 11 -0.58 -2.46 10.00
C THR A 11 -0.13 -1.01 9.79
N ALA A 12 0.42 -0.39 10.84
CA ALA A 12 0.98 0.97 10.70
C ALA A 12 2.11 1.01 9.66
N GLU A 13 2.92 -0.03 9.63
CA GLU A 13 4.06 -0.14 8.72
C GLU A 13 3.61 -0.21 7.27
N GLU A 14 2.62 -1.05 6.97
CA GLU A 14 2.05 -1.15 5.62
C GLU A 14 1.49 0.18 5.10
N ILE A 15 0.81 0.92 5.98
CA ILE A 15 0.26 2.23 5.63
C ILE A 15 1.41 3.23 5.43
N ALA A 16 2.41 3.22 6.32
CA ALA A 16 3.55 4.13 6.25
C ALA A 16 4.40 3.89 5.00
N ASP A 17 4.65 2.64 4.64
CA ASP A 17 5.38 2.26 3.41
C ASP A 17 4.64 2.73 2.17
N SER A 18 3.32 2.52 2.14
CA SER A 18 2.46 2.91 1.02
C SER A 18 2.45 4.44 0.84
N ILE A 19 2.33 5.20 1.94
CA ILE A 19 2.38 6.67 1.90
C ILE A 19 3.78 7.16 1.53
N ALA A 20 4.84 6.60 2.10
CA ALA A 20 6.23 6.97 1.78
C ALA A 20 6.57 6.68 0.31
N PHE A 21 6.00 5.63 -0.27
CA PHE A 21 6.08 5.37 -1.71
C PHE A 21 5.34 6.45 -2.51
N ALA A 22 4.08 6.73 -2.19
CA ALA A 22 3.27 7.73 -2.89
C ALA A 22 3.86 9.16 -2.82
N LEU A 23 4.55 9.50 -1.74
CA LEU A 23 5.25 10.77 -1.60
C LEU A 23 6.46 10.90 -2.54
N ARG A 24 7.01 9.78 -2.99
CA ARG A 24 8.17 9.75 -3.91
C ARG A 24 7.74 9.51 -5.35
N TYR A 25 6.66 8.78 -5.57
CA TYR A 25 6.26 8.24 -6.87
C TYR A 25 4.78 8.51 -7.18
N GLU A 26 4.52 8.90 -8.41
CA GLU A 26 3.19 8.90 -9.02
C GLU A 26 3.19 7.86 -10.14
N GLY A 27 2.54 6.72 -9.89
CA GLY A 27 2.68 5.54 -10.72
C GLY A 27 4.13 5.06 -10.79
N ARG A 28 4.71 5.07 -12.00
CA ARG A 28 6.12 4.70 -12.23
C ARG A 28 7.09 5.88 -12.21
N LYS A 29 6.59 7.11 -12.17
CA LYS A 29 7.41 8.32 -12.25
C LYS A 29 7.76 8.80 -10.84
N ARG A 30 9.04 9.06 -10.58
CA ARG A 30 9.46 9.75 -9.35
C ARG A 30 9.05 11.22 -9.48
N VAL A 31 8.13 11.68 -8.62
CA VAL A 31 7.53 13.02 -8.70
C VAL A 31 8.08 14.01 -7.69
N ALA A 32 8.70 13.52 -6.62
CA ALA A 32 9.33 14.39 -5.63
C ALA A 32 10.84 14.14 -5.54
N HIS A 33 11.59 15.24 -5.38
CA HIS A 33 12.92 15.21 -4.77
C HIS A 33 12.86 14.90 -3.27
N ALA A 34 11.69 14.52 -2.72
CA ALA A 34 11.56 14.10 -1.34
C ALA A 34 12.62 13.02 -1.07
N ASP A 35 13.55 13.37 -0.19
CA ASP A 35 14.52 12.44 0.36
C ASP A 35 13.75 11.27 0.98
N GLU A 36 14.23 10.05 0.75
CA GLU A 36 13.59 8.84 1.27
C GLU A 36 13.36 8.91 2.78
N MET A 37 14.30 9.51 3.51
CA MET A 37 14.18 9.73 4.94
C MET A 37 13.02 10.68 5.28
N MET A 38 12.87 11.78 4.54
CA MET A 38 11.80 12.76 4.75
C MET A 38 10.43 12.20 4.39
N ALA A 39 10.34 11.40 3.33
CA ALA A 39 9.12 10.70 2.96
C ALA A 39 8.68 9.74 4.08
N ARG A 40 9.63 8.98 4.66
CA ARG A 40 9.34 8.08 5.78
C ARG A 40 8.89 8.82 7.03
N ILE A 41 9.61 9.87 7.44
CA ILE A 41 9.24 10.68 8.62
C ILE A 41 7.83 11.26 8.47
N THR A 42 7.50 11.74 7.27
CA THR A 42 6.18 12.30 6.96
C THR A 42 5.10 11.22 7.07
N ALA A 43 5.32 10.05 6.46
CA ALA A 43 4.40 8.93 6.54
C ALA A 43 4.14 8.48 7.99
N ASP A 44 5.18 8.36 8.81
CA ASP A 44 5.03 7.98 10.22
C ASP A 44 4.21 9.00 11.02
N ARG A 45 4.40 10.30 10.75
CA ARG A 45 3.59 11.37 11.39
C ARG A 45 2.12 11.26 11.01
N LEU A 46 1.82 11.01 9.74
CA LEU A 46 0.45 10.84 9.26
C LEU A 46 -0.21 9.60 9.88
N VAL A 47 0.46 8.45 9.88
CA VAL A 47 -0.07 7.22 10.48
C VAL A 47 -0.36 7.38 11.98
N ARG A 48 0.54 8.04 12.72
CA ARG A 48 0.31 8.35 14.14
C ARG A 48 -0.92 9.24 14.33
N HIS A 49 -1.12 10.24 13.48
CA HIS A 49 -2.29 11.11 13.56
C HIS A 49 -3.58 10.36 13.23
N LEU A 50 -3.60 9.57 12.13
CA LEU A 50 -4.77 8.77 11.74
C LEU A 50 -5.23 7.84 12.86
N ARG A 51 -4.30 7.14 13.51
CA ARG A 51 -4.62 6.27 14.66
C ARG A 51 -5.20 7.02 15.84
N ARG A 52 -4.61 8.17 16.20
CA ARG A 52 -5.13 9.02 17.30
C ARG A 52 -6.52 9.57 16.99
N SER A 53 -6.82 9.81 15.72
CA SER A 53 -8.12 10.29 15.26
C SER A 53 -9.14 9.16 15.04
N GLY A 54 -8.78 7.90 15.33
CA GLY A 54 -9.71 6.76 15.25
C GLY A 54 -9.92 6.17 13.85
N PHE A 55 -9.09 6.54 12.87
CA PHE A 55 -9.18 5.98 11.52
C PHE A 55 -8.59 4.57 11.46
N VAL A 56 -9.28 3.68 10.74
CA VAL A 56 -8.84 2.33 10.41
C VAL A 56 -8.75 2.19 8.90
N VAL A 57 -7.58 1.78 8.40
CA VAL A 57 -7.38 1.46 6.99
C VAL A 57 -7.50 -0.05 6.82
N LEU A 58 -8.33 -0.48 5.89
CA LEU A 58 -8.46 -1.89 5.52
C LEU A 58 -7.66 -2.18 4.26
N ARG A 59 -6.97 -3.31 4.25
CA ARG A 59 -6.21 -3.84 3.11
C ARG A 59 -6.99 -5.00 2.50
N GLN A 60 -7.12 -4.95 1.18
CA GLN A 60 -7.61 -6.05 0.38
C GLN A 60 -6.60 -7.20 0.37
N PRO A 61 -7.06 -8.46 0.22
CA PRO A 61 -6.15 -9.58 0.02
C PRO A 61 -5.26 -9.33 -1.21
N ASP A 62 -4.03 -9.80 -1.15
CA ASP A 62 -3.14 -9.72 -2.30
C ASP A 62 -3.77 -10.45 -3.48
N ALA A 63 -3.69 -9.86 -4.67
CA ALA A 63 -4.19 -10.51 -5.88
C ALA A 63 -3.47 -11.87 -6.05
N PRO A 64 -4.18 -12.92 -6.48
CA PRO A 64 -3.54 -14.20 -6.75
C PRO A 64 -2.39 -13.99 -7.74
N ALA A 65 -1.27 -14.70 -7.51
CA ALA A 65 -0.13 -14.65 -8.41
C ALA A 65 -0.59 -14.95 -9.85
N PRO A 66 -0.08 -14.23 -10.87
CA PRO A 66 -0.41 -14.53 -12.26
C PRO A 66 -0.09 -16.00 -12.54
N THR A 67 -1.10 -16.83 -12.78
CA THR A 67 -0.90 -18.20 -13.20
C THR A 67 -0.44 -18.18 -14.64
N ASP A 68 0.87 -18.28 -14.85
CA ASP A 68 1.46 -18.63 -16.13
C ASP A 68 1.07 -20.10 -16.43
N LYS A 69 -0.05 -20.30 -17.13
CA LYS A 69 -0.36 -21.62 -17.70
C LYS A 69 0.29 -21.65 -19.08
N PRO A 70 1.35 -22.45 -19.30
CA PRO A 70 1.85 -22.67 -20.65
C PRO A 70 0.76 -23.41 -21.42
N GLY A 71 0.34 -22.83 -22.55
CA GLY A 71 -0.53 -23.49 -23.50
C GLY A 71 0.15 -24.76 -23.98
N VAL A 72 -0.49 -25.90 -23.73
CA VAL A 72 -0.27 -27.10 -24.52
C VAL A 72 -1.04 -26.87 -25.81
N GLU A 73 -0.34 -26.47 -26.87
CA GLU A 73 -0.83 -26.56 -28.25
C GLU A 73 -0.82 -28.04 -28.66
N ASP A 74 -1.95 -28.49 -29.21
CA ASP A 74 -2.17 -29.80 -29.82
C ASP A 74 -1.77 -29.76 -31.31
#